data_AF-A0A6J1N3Z5-F1
#
_entry.id   AF-A0A6J1N3Z5-F1
#
_cell.length_a   1.000
_cell.length_b   1.000
_cell.length_c   1.000
_cell.angle_alpha   90.00
_cell.angle_beta   90.00
_cell.angle_gamma   90.00
#
_symmetry.space_group_name_H-M   'P 1'
#
loop_
_entity.id
_entity.type
_entity.pdbx_description
1 polymer ?
#
loop_
_entity_poly.entity_id
_entity_poly.type
_entity_poly.pdbx_seq_one_letter_code
_entity_poly.pdbx_strand_id
1 'polypeptide(L)'
;MVRAAVLLLAVALCRAATLDSELGVGKSINIFMRYGYLSICMRVVPRNDTDGWVFREPTVSVFRDVDRFVVAPKPRQAKTLFDGDFHMEFCDNLKQLLQAYFRDFSFERLERPWRAFTAGWPTDIMARNLGINSSFINGDHCYVLVRVSRFRETAKLKDLPTNIAVEDVVYEAIDETLIGDTVSIADFVRKYGSHYIASYITGNSLYQVFVFSRTAYSMIKERLKSKGVADITAKELEGYFSPWQAKHIGQIKVASGNKTVESWAMKRLRVHYYIFSYPSLLKLHGEPALLRNLDTLLGNEALLQLELKTLSPAFKDAKKKKWFEEVIDNYLKLWESNM
;
A
#
# COMPACT_ATOMS: atom_id res chain seq x y z
N MET A 1 -22.50 -2.40 50.12
CA MET A 1 -21.11 -2.60 49.63
C MET A 1 -20.98 -3.64 48.52
N VAL A 2 -21.92 -4.58 48.34
CA VAL A 2 -21.81 -5.65 47.31
C VAL A 2 -22.09 -5.17 45.87
N ARG A 3 -22.90 -4.12 45.67
CA ARG A 3 -23.27 -3.64 44.31
C ARG A 3 -22.15 -2.89 43.56
N ALA A 4 -21.22 -2.26 44.27
CA ALA A 4 -20.10 -1.54 43.65
C ALA A 4 -19.00 -2.49 43.12
N ALA A 5 -18.78 -3.61 43.81
CA ALA A 5 -17.80 -4.62 43.40
C ALA A 5 -18.22 -5.37 42.13
N VAL A 6 -19.53 -5.61 41.94
CA VAL A 6 -20.06 -6.29 40.74
C VAL A 6 -19.99 -5.39 39.50
N LEU A 7 -20.18 -4.07 39.66
CA LEU A 7 -20.03 -3.13 38.53
C LEU A 7 -18.56 -2.98 38.09
N LEU A 8 -17.62 -2.99 39.03
CA LEU A 8 -16.19 -2.95 38.72
C LEU A 8 -15.68 -4.25 38.10
N LEU A 9 -16.22 -5.41 38.49
CA LEU A 9 -15.92 -6.68 37.83
C LEU A 9 -16.50 -6.75 36.41
N ALA A 10 -17.70 -6.20 36.18
CA ALA A 10 -18.31 -6.15 34.85
C ALA A 10 -17.56 -5.21 33.88
N VAL A 11 -16.98 -4.12 34.38
CA VAL A 11 -16.12 -3.23 33.57
C VAL A 11 -14.74 -3.86 33.31
N ALA A 12 -14.23 -4.69 34.22
CA ALA A 12 -12.97 -5.42 34.02
C ALA A 12 -13.09 -6.62 33.07
N LEU A 13 -14.26 -7.28 33.02
CA LEU A 13 -14.53 -8.44 32.14
C LEU A 13 -15.02 -8.04 30.73
N CYS A 14 -15.30 -6.75 30.48
CA CYS A 14 -15.65 -6.22 29.16
C CYS A 14 -14.49 -5.47 28.47
N ARG A 15 -13.23 -5.79 28.80
CA ARG A 15 -12.14 -5.67 27.80
C ARG A 15 -12.18 -6.86 26.83
N ALA A 16 -13.35 -7.13 26.28
CA ALA A 16 -13.43 -7.84 25.01
C ALA A 16 -12.65 -6.96 24.02
N ALA A 17 -11.69 -7.54 23.30
CA ALA A 17 -10.85 -6.86 22.34
C ALA A 17 -11.66 -5.81 21.56
N THR A 18 -11.48 -4.53 21.91
CA THR A 18 -12.10 -3.44 21.19
C THR A 18 -11.51 -3.48 19.80
N LEU A 19 -12.34 -3.81 18.80
CA LEU A 19 -12.00 -3.66 17.39
C LEU A 19 -11.82 -2.18 17.12
N ASP A 20 -10.61 -1.68 17.38
CA ASP A 20 -10.25 -0.32 17.05
C ASP A 20 -9.73 -0.29 15.62
N SER A 21 -10.19 0.66 14.84
CA SER A 21 -9.75 0.85 13.46
C SER A 21 -8.57 1.81 13.47
N GLU A 22 -7.44 1.33 13.95
CA GLU A 22 -6.24 2.13 14.14
C GLU A 22 -5.05 1.52 13.39
N LEU A 23 -4.36 2.34 12.59
CA LEU A 23 -3.11 1.93 11.97
C LEU A 23 -2.01 1.93 13.05
N GLY A 24 -1.52 0.73 13.42
CA GLY A 24 -0.48 0.61 14.43
C GLY A 24 0.35 -0.63 14.22
N VAL A 25 1.66 -0.52 14.41
CA VAL A 25 2.53 -1.69 14.35
C VAL A 25 2.19 -2.69 15.47
N GLY A 26 2.28 -3.98 15.18
CA GLY A 26 1.91 -5.05 16.11
C GLY A 26 0.41 -5.32 16.23
N LYS A 27 -0.43 -4.42 15.71
CA LYS A 27 -1.86 -4.66 15.57
C LYS A 27 -2.10 -5.69 14.47
N SER A 28 -3.06 -6.59 14.71
CA SER A 28 -3.41 -7.65 13.79
C SER A 28 -4.63 -7.31 12.94
N ILE A 29 -4.63 -7.82 11.71
CA ILE A 29 -5.71 -7.69 10.73
C ILE A 29 -6.04 -9.03 10.09
N ASN A 30 -7.28 -9.17 9.65
CA ASN A 30 -7.71 -10.32 8.86
C ASN A 30 -7.71 -9.97 7.36
N ILE A 31 -6.66 -10.37 6.64
CA ILE A 31 -6.55 -10.05 5.22
C ILE A 31 -7.57 -10.79 4.34
N PHE A 32 -8.17 -11.89 4.82
CA PHE A 32 -9.09 -12.70 4.02
C PHE A 32 -10.48 -12.07 3.88
N MET A 33 -10.93 -11.29 4.87
CA MET A 33 -12.26 -10.68 4.85
C MET A 33 -12.48 -9.75 3.66
N ARG A 34 -11.40 -9.14 3.15
CA ARG A 34 -11.45 -8.15 2.07
C ARG A 34 -10.33 -8.35 1.04
N TYR A 35 -9.80 -9.55 0.91
CA TYR A 35 -8.83 -9.83 -0.15
C TYR A 35 -9.46 -9.49 -1.51
N GLY A 36 -8.70 -8.83 -2.39
CA GLY A 36 -9.18 -8.26 -3.65
C GLY A 36 -9.80 -6.87 -3.54
N TYR A 37 -10.10 -6.42 -2.33
CA TYR A 37 -10.83 -5.19 -2.03
C TYR A 37 -10.21 -4.38 -0.88
N LEU A 38 -8.95 -4.64 -0.50
CA LEU A 38 -8.29 -3.92 0.59
C LEU A 38 -8.19 -2.41 0.32
N SER A 39 -8.24 -1.99 -0.95
CA SER A 39 -8.32 -0.58 -1.35
C SER A 39 -9.59 0.15 -0.85
N ILE A 40 -10.58 -0.58 -0.33
CA ILE A 40 -11.80 -0.02 0.31
C ILE A 40 -11.54 0.43 1.74
N CYS A 41 -10.66 -0.26 2.47
CA CYS A 41 -10.35 0.00 3.87
C CYS A 41 -8.93 0.56 4.07
N MET A 42 -8.09 0.58 3.03
CA MET A 42 -6.76 1.16 3.05
C MET A 42 -6.65 2.21 1.95
N ARG A 43 -6.31 3.45 2.31
CA ARG A 43 -6.27 4.57 1.35
C ARG A 43 -4.98 4.54 0.53
N VAL A 44 -4.97 3.69 -0.48
CA VAL A 44 -3.83 3.43 -1.39
C VAL A 44 -4.08 3.92 -2.83
N VAL A 45 -5.32 4.33 -3.13
CA VAL A 45 -5.78 4.86 -4.42
C VAL A 45 -6.80 5.97 -4.19
N PRO A 46 -6.95 6.91 -5.15
CA PRO A 46 -7.90 8.01 -5.05
C PRO A 46 -9.31 7.50 -4.76
N ARG A 47 -9.95 8.06 -3.74
CA ARG A 47 -11.36 7.81 -3.44
C ARG A 47 -12.17 9.08 -3.66
N ASN A 48 -13.46 8.89 -3.91
CA ASN A 48 -14.42 9.98 -4.00
C ASN A 48 -15.18 10.10 -2.68
N ASP A 49 -14.44 10.28 -1.58
CA ASP A 49 -14.97 10.52 -0.24
C ASP A 49 -14.35 11.81 0.34
N THR A 50 -15.05 12.41 1.30
CA THR A 50 -14.63 13.67 1.95
C THR A 50 -13.87 13.44 3.25
N ASP A 51 -13.81 12.20 3.72
CA ASP A 51 -13.28 11.86 5.02
C ASP A 51 -11.74 11.82 5.00
N GLY A 52 -11.08 12.18 6.10
CA GLY A 52 -9.61 12.24 6.20
C GLY A 52 -8.90 10.92 6.60
N TRP A 53 -9.57 9.76 6.53
CA TRP A 53 -9.01 8.51 7.03
C TRP A 53 -7.89 7.94 6.15
N VAL A 54 -6.91 7.28 6.76
CA VAL A 54 -5.86 6.54 6.01
C VAL A 54 -6.10 5.03 6.06
N PHE A 55 -6.62 4.55 7.19
CA PHE A 55 -6.81 3.14 7.48
C PHE A 55 -8.16 2.92 8.18
N ARG A 56 -8.91 1.92 7.72
CA ARG A 56 -10.25 1.55 8.19
C ARG A 56 -10.44 0.05 8.41
N GLU A 57 -9.41 -0.75 8.18
CA GLU A 57 -9.51 -2.19 8.43
C GLU A 57 -9.55 -2.43 9.94
N PRO A 58 -10.49 -3.23 10.46
CA PRO A 58 -10.54 -3.52 11.89
C PRO A 58 -9.24 -4.15 12.37
N THR A 59 -8.72 -3.65 13.49
CA THR A 59 -7.48 -4.17 14.07
C THR A 59 -7.70 -4.74 15.47
N VAL A 60 -6.84 -5.69 15.84
CA VAL A 60 -6.86 -6.35 17.15
C VAL A 60 -5.47 -6.32 17.78
N SER A 61 -5.39 -6.01 19.06
CA SER A 61 -4.13 -6.09 19.81
C SER A 61 -3.89 -7.54 20.21
N VAL A 62 -2.85 -8.16 19.65
CA VAL A 62 -2.53 -9.58 19.88
C VAL A 62 -1.35 -9.74 20.84
N PHE A 63 -0.32 -8.91 20.67
CA PHE A 63 0.92 -8.99 21.41
C PHE A 63 0.95 -8.03 22.60
N ARG A 64 1.56 -8.46 23.71
CA ARG A 64 1.90 -7.63 24.86
C ARG A 64 3.26 -6.99 24.69
N ASP A 65 3.42 -5.78 25.21
CA ASP A 65 4.69 -5.05 25.24
C ASP A 65 5.36 -4.88 23.86
N VAL A 66 4.56 -4.81 22.78
CA VAL A 66 5.07 -4.74 21.40
C VAL A 66 5.88 -3.47 21.14
N ASP A 67 5.59 -2.40 21.87
CA ASP A 67 6.27 -1.10 21.78
C ASP A 67 7.79 -1.21 22.00
N ARG A 68 8.24 -2.21 22.78
CA ARG A 68 9.68 -2.46 23.03
C ARG A 68 10.44 -2.90 21.77
N PHE A 69 9.72 -3.37 20.76
CA PHE A 69 10.28 -3.82 19.49
C PHE A 69 10.18 -2.75 18.39
N VAL A 70 9.58 -1.59 18.68
CA VAL A 70 9.48 -0.48 17.73
C VAL A 70 10.86 0.09 17.46
N VAL A 71 11.20 0.19 16.18
CA VAL A 71 12.42 0.82 15.70
C VAL A 71 12.22 2.33 15.75
N ALA A 72 13.07 3.02 16.51
CA ALA A 72 13.06 4.47 16.54
C ALA A 72 13.25 5.02 15.11
N PRO A 73 12.39 5.97 14.68
CA PRO A 73 12.52 6.56 13.36
C PRO A 73 13.87 7.26 13.24
N LYS A 74 14.52 7.10 12.07
CA LYS A 74 15.78 7.81 11.81
C LYS A 74 15.51 9.32 11.84
N PRO A 75 16.33 10.12 12.54
CA PRO A 75 16.15 11.56 12.56
C PRO A 75 16.26 12.11 11.14
N ARG A 76 15.30 12.96 10.76
CA ARG A 76 15.28 13.62 9.45
C ARG A 76 16.59 14.37 9.23
N GLN A 77 17.25 14.12 8.10
CA GLN A 77 18.37 14.94 7.68
C GLN A 77 17.85 16.32 7.29
N ALA A 78 18.20 17.34 8.07
CA ALA A 78 17.74 18.72 7.91
C ALA A 78 18.07 19.37 6.54
N LYS A 79 18.87 18.71 5.69
CA LYS A 79 19.27 19.19 4.36
C LYS A 79 18.44 18.63 3.20
N THR A 80 17.45 17.77 3.46
CA THR A 80 16.63 17.18 2.39
C THR A 80 15.52 18.14 1.98
N LEU A 81 15.50 18.51 0.68
CA LEU A 81 14.49 19.42 0.13
C LEU A 81 13.09 18.81 0.10
N PHE A 82 13.05 17.50 -0.08
CA PHE A 82 11.87 16.67 -0.19
C PHE A 82 12.26 15.32 0.41
N ASP A 83 11.57 14.91 1.47
CA ASP A 83 11.85 13.64 2.16
C ASP A 83 10.83 12.60 1.67
N GLY A 84 11.19 11.99 0.55
CA GLY A 84 10.30 11.21 -0.29
C GLY A 84 11.03 10.57 -1.45
N ASP A 85 10.27 9.95 -2.35
CA ASP A 85 10.80 9.24 -3.50
C ASP A 85 10.30 9.80 -4.83
N PHE A 86 11.11 9.63 -5.87
CA PHE A 86 10.72 9.78 -7.26
C PHE A 86 11.05 8.46 -7.96
N HIS A 87 10.05 7.77 -8.47
CA HIS A 87 10.22 6.51 -9.19
C HIS A 87 9.64 6.59 -10.60
N MET A 88 10.35 5.95 -11.53
CA MET A 88 9.89 5.71 -12.89
C MET A 88 10.04 4.22 -13.17
N GLU A 89 8.93 3.55 -13.42
CA GLU A 89 8.88 2.10 -13.62
C GLU A 89 8.35 1.74 -15.00
N PHE A 90 9.14 0.95 -15.73
CA PHE A 90 8.82 0.44 -17.06
C PHE A 90 8.12 -0.92 -16.94
N CYS A 91 6.86 -0.98 -17.38
CA CYS A 91 6.00 -2.15 -17.24
C CYS A 91 5.60 -2.68 -18.62
N ASP A 92 5.99 -3.91 -18.93
CA ASP A 92 5.78 -4.51 -20.26
C ASP A 92 4.30 -4.86 -20.51
N ASN A 93 3.49 -4.92 -19.45
CA ASN A 93 2.05 -5.20 -19.50
C ASN A 93 1.35 -4.69 -18.22
N LEU A 94 0.02 -4.83 -18.18
CA LEU A 94 -0.82 -4.35 -17.08
C LEU A 94 -0.48 -5.04 -15.75
N LYS A 95 -0.17 -6.34 -15.76
CA LYS A 95 0.21 -7.07 -14.55
C LYS A 95 1.45 -6.44 -13.92
N GLN A 96 2.48 -6.14 -14.73
CA GLN A 96 3.67 -5.45 -14.24
C GLN A 96 3.37 -4.03 -13.74
N LEU A 97 2.39 -3.33 -14.36
CA LEU A 97 1.96 -2.01 -13.88
C LEU A 97 1.32 -2.08 -12.49
N LEU A 98 0.47 -3.08 -12.23
CA LEU A 98 -0.13 -3.28 -10.91
C LEU A 98 0.92 -3.71 -9.87
N GLN A 99 1.87 -4.56 -10.27
CA GLN A 99 3.02 -4.93 -9.43
C GLN A 99 3.89 -3.72 -9.07
N ALA A 100 4.20 -2.87 -10.05
CA ALA A 100 4.90 -1.62 -9.86
C ALA A 100 4.15 -0.69 -8.90
N TYR A 101 2.83 -0.54 -9.11
CA TYR A 101 2.02 0.33 -8.28
C TYR A 101 2.03 -0.09 -6.80
N PHE A 102 1.91 -1.38 -6.51
CA PHE A 102 1.86 -1.93 -5.16
C PHE A 102 3.19 -2.54 -4.68
N ARG A 103 4.32 -2.15 -5.27
CA ARG A 103 5.64 -2.73 -4.97
C ARG A 103 5.99 -2.70 -3.48
N ASP A 104 5.66 -1.60 -2.80
CA ASP A 104 5.99 -1.39 -1.39
C ASP A 104 4.91 -1.93 -0.42
N PHE A 105 4.02 -2.79 -0.92
CA PHE A 105 3.03 -3.51 -0.13
C PHE A 105 3.38 -5.00 -0.12
N SER A 106 3.74 -5.53 1.04
CA SER A 106 4.19 -6.91 1.20
C SER A 106 3.41 -7.63 2.30
N PHE A 107 3.08 -8.88 2.01
CA PHE A 107 2.20 -9.72 2.82
C PHE A 107 2.92 -11.05 2.90
N GLU A 108 3.37 -11.45 4.10
CA GLU A 108 4.09 -12.71 4.29
C GLU A 108 3.24 -13.87 3.74
N ARG A 109 3.89 -14.80 3.02
CA ARG A 109 3.27 -15.96 2.34
C ARG A 109 2.33 -15.64 1.17
N LEU A 110 2.22 -14.38 0.75
CA LEU A 110 1.48 -14.00 -0.45
C LEU A 110 2.44 -13.66 -1.59
N GLU A 111 2.32 -14.35 -2.73
CA GLU A 111 3.21 -14.14 -3.88
C GLU A 111 2.87 -12.88 -4.68
N ARG A 112 1.58 -12.49 -4.69
CA ARG A 112 1.06 -11.39 -5.49
C ARG A 112 0.30 -10.38 -4.61
N PRO A 113 0.99 -9.60 -3.75
CA PRO A 113 0.35 -8.65 -2.84
C PRO A 113 -0.60 -7.65 -3.51
N TRP A 114 -0.27 -7.20 -4.72
CA TRP A 114 -1.11 -6.31 -5.51
C TRP A 114 -2.52 -6.88 -5.75
N ARG A 115 -2.69 -8.21 -5.87
CA ARG A 115 -4.02 -8.83 -6.04
C ARG A 115 -4.91 -8.61 -4.82
N ALA A 116 -4.35 -8.52 -3.61
CA ALA A 116 -5.13 -8.26 -2.41
C ALA A 116 -5.85 -6.89 -2.48
N PHE A 117 -5.37 -5.96 -3.31
CA PHE A 117 -6.00 -4.66 -3.54
C PHE A 117 -6.86 -4.59 -4.79
N THR A 118 -6.50 -5.34 -5.84
CA THR A 118 -7.03 -5.11 -7.21
C THR A 118 -7.80 -6.29 -7.81
N ALA A 119 -7.76 -7.49 -7.23
CA ALA A 119 -8.41 -8.66 -7.84
C ALA A 119 -9.93 -8.46 -8.00
N GLY A 120 -10.54 -7.68 -7.12
CA GLY A 120 -11.94 -7.31 -7.18
C GLY A 120 -12.26 -6.08 -8.04
N TRP A 121 -11.29 -5.47 -8.74
CA TRP A 121 -11.54 -4.28 -9.55
C TRP A 121 -12.05 -4.62 -10.95
N PRO A 122 -13.24 -4.13 -11.34
CA PRO A 122 -13.64 -4.05 -12.74
C PRO A 122 -12.68 -3.17 -13.57
N THR A 123 -12.69 -3.37 -14.89
CA THR A 123 -11.85 -2.66 -15.85
C THR A 123 -11.98 -1.13 -15.76
N ASP A 124 -13.19 -0.59 -15.58
CA ASP A 124 -13.42 0.85 -15.48
C ASP A 124 -12.87 1.44 -14.16
N ILE A 125 -13.00 0.69 -13.05
CA ILE A 125 -12.43 1.07 -11.75
C ILE A 125 -10.91 1.11 -11.85
N MET A 126 -10.32 0.09 -12.48
CA MET A 126 -8.88 0.01 -12.69
C MET A 126 -8.37 1.16 -13.56
N ALA A 127 -9.02 1.44 -14.69
CA ALA A 127 -8.72 2.57 -15.57
C ALA A 127 -8.75 3.91 -14.82
N ARG A 128 -9.82 4.14 -14.05
CA ARG A 128 -10.01 5.36 -13.25
C ARG A 128 -8.94 5.51 -12.17
N ASN A 129 -8.61 4.42 -11.46
CA ASN A 129 -7.57 4.44 -10.43
C ASN A 129 -6.19 4.71 -11.05
N LEU A 130 -5.89 4.16 -12.23
CA LEU A 130 -4.62 4.40 -12.93
C LEU A 130 -4.59 5.73 -13.70
N GLY A 131 -5.73 6.42 -13.81
CA GLY A 131 -5.85 7.69 -14.52
C GLY A 131 -5.80 7.56 -16.05
N ILE A 132 -6.07 6.40 -16.61
CA ILE A 132 -6.04 6.13 -18.06
C ILE A 132 -7.42 5.78 -18.60
N ASN A 133 -7.61 5.84 -19.92
CA ASN A 133 -8.85 5.37 -20.55
C ASN A 133 -8.98 3.83 -20.43
N SER A 134 -10.20 3.31 -20.26
CA SER A 134 -10.48 1.87 -20.18
C SER A 134 -10.04 1.09 -21.43
N SER A 135 -10.00 1.74 -22.60
CA SER A 135 -9.47 1.17 -23.83
C SER A 135 -8.00 0.75 -23.73
N PHE A 136 -7.26 1.31 -22.75
CA PHE A 136 -5.86 0.98 -22.50
C PHE A 136 -5.66 0.00 -21.34
N ILE A 137 -6.72 -0.58 -20.77
CA ILE A 137 -6.60 -1.67 -19.78
C ILE A 137 -6.50 -3.02 -20.48
N ASN A 138 -7.28 -3.21 -21.54
CA ASN A 138 -7.30 -4.43 -22.32
C ASN A 138 -6.48 -4.23 -23.61
N GLY A 139 -5.61 -5.18 -23.95
CA GLY A 139 -4.82 -5.16 -25.18
C GLY A 139 -3.31 -5.25 -24.97
N ASP A 140 -2.55 -5.22 -26.07
CA ASP A 140 -1.09 -5.24 -26.04
C ASP A 140 -0.54 -3.81 -25.88
N HIS A 141 -0.44 -3.38 -24.63
CA HIS A 141 0.08 -2.08 -24.23
C HIS A 141 1.23 -2.24 -23.24
N CYS A 142 2.21 -1.35 -23.37
CA CYS A 142 3.27 -1.17 -22.38
C CYS A 142 3.04 0.15 -21.65
N TYR A 143 3.46 0.19 -20.39
CA TYR A 143 3.16 1.30 -19.49
C TYR A 143 4.44 1.81 -18.86
N VAL A 144 4.44 3.10 -18.51
CA VAL A 144 5.42 3.66 -17.58
C VAL A 144 4.67 4.34 -16.45
N LEU A 145 4.95 3.91 -15.22
CA LEU A 145 4.44 4.54 -14.00
C LEU A 145 5.47 5.54 -13.50
N VAL A 146 5.07 6.81 -13.39
CA VAL A 146 5.86 7.84 -12.72
C VAL A 146 5.17 8.16 -11.41
N ARG A 147 5.92 8.16 -10.30
CA ARG A 147 5.41 8.45 -8.95
C ARG A 147 6.34 9.39 -8.21
N VAL A 148 5.74 10.32 -7.47
CA VAL A 148 6.42 11.18 -6.50
C VAL A 148 5.69 11.08 -5.17
N SER A 149 6.35 10.58 -4.13
CA SER A 149 5.72 10.37 -2.82
C SER A 149 6.40 11.19 -1.74
N ARG A 150 5.62 11.78 -0.84
CA ARG A 150 6.12 12.46 0.35
C ARG A 150 5.79 11.62 1.58
N PHE A 151 6.81 11.18 2.31
CA PHE A 151 6.62 10.40 3.54
C PHE A 151 6.37 11.32 4.73
N ARG A 152 5.36 11.02 5.55
CA ARG A 152 5.00 11.84 6.73
C ARG A 152 5.30 11.11 8.02
N GLU A 153 4.91 9.86 8.10
CA GLU A 153 5.07 9.03 9.28
C GLU A 153 5.53 7.63 8.88
N THR A 154 6.35 7.04 9.74
CA THR A 154 6.96 5.74 9.54
C THR A 154 7.02 5.02 10.87
N ALA A 155 6.50 3.80 10.90
CA ALA A 155 6.62 2.92 12.04
C ALA A 155 7.08 1.54 11.55
N LYS A 156 7.95 0.90 12.32
CA LYS A 156 8.50 -0.42 11.99
C LYS A 156 8.85 -1.18 13.25
N LEU A 157 8.56 -2.48 13.26
CA LEU A 157 9.02 -3.41 14.28
C LEU A 157 10.33 -4.05 13.85
N LYS A 158 11.15 -4.39 14.85
CA LYS A 158 12.13 -5.47 14.73
C LYS A 158 11.40 -6.80 14.57
N ASP A 159 12.11 -7.82 14.12
CA ASP A 159 11.56 -9.17 14.11
C ASP A 159 11.12 -9.57 15.53
N LEU A 160 9.85 -9.96 15.65
CA LEU A 160 9.30 -10.40 16.92
C LEU A 160 9.88 -11.77 17.30
N PRO A 161 10.20 -12.00 18.58
CA PRO A 161 10.68 -13.30 19.03
C PRO A 161 9.57 -14.35 18.88
N THR A 162 9.98 -15.61 18.65
CA THR A 162 9.10 -16.75 18.38
C THR A 162 8.17 -17.13 19.54
N ASN A 163 8.31 -16.49 20.70
CA ASN A 163 7.58 -16.73 21.93
C ASN A 163 7.14 -15.42 22.61
N ILE A 164 6.92 -14.38 21.81
CA ILE A 164 6.43 -13.09 22.31
C ILE A 164 5.18 -13.28 23.18
N ALA A 165 5.07 -12.47 24.23
CA ALA A 165 3.89 -12.48 25.08
C ALA A 165 2.66 -12.02 24.29
N VAL A 166 1.54 -12.70 24.49
CA VAL A 166 0.25 -12.38 23.87
C VAL A 166 -0.77 -12.06 24.95
N GLU A 167 -1.87 -11.42 24.57
CA GLU A 167 -2.98 -11.19 25.49
C GLU A 167 -3.63 -12.50 25.96
N ASP A 168 -4.14 -12.55 27.18
CA ASP A 168 -4.67 -13.79 27.78
C ASP A 168 -5.81 -14.38 26.94
N VAL A 169 -6.72 -13.53 26.45
CA VAL A 169 -7.83 -13.94 25.56
C VAL A 169 -7.36 -14.49 24.22
N VAL A 170 -6.16 -14.12 23.76
CA VAL A 170 -5.53 -14.66 22.54
C VAL A 170 -4.87 -16.00 22.87
N TYR A 171 -4.18 -16.07 24.00
CA TYR A 171 -3.53 -17.29 24.46
C TYR A 171 -4.53 -18.44 24.61
N GLU A 172 -5.67 -18.18 25.26
CA GLU A 172 -6.76 -19.15 25.40
C GLU A 172 -7.28 -19.61 24.04
N ALA A 173 -7.52 -18.67 23.12
CA ALA A 173 -7.99 -19.01 21.78
C ALA A 173 -6.97 -19.81 20.96
N ILE A 174 -5.67 -19.58 21.14
CA ILE A 174 -4.60 -20.40 20.54
C ILE A 174 -4.61 -21.81 21.15
N ASP A 175 -4.86 -21.93 22.46
CA ASP A 175 -4.91 -23.23 23.12
C ASP A 175 -6.10 -24.07 22.66
N GLU A 176 -7.22 -23.42 22.36
CA GLU A 176 -8.41 -24.04 21.77
C GLU A 176 -8.21 -24.50 20.31
N THR A 177 -7.18 -24.02 19.59
CA THR A 177 -6.90 -24.51 18.23
C THR A 177 -6.44 -25.96 18.22
N LEU A 178 -6.98 -26.76 17.29
CA LEU A 178 -6.71 -28.18 17.16
C LEU A 178 -5.93 -28.47 15.87
N ILE A 179 -4.86 -29.26 16.00
CA ILE A 179 -4.08 -29.71 14.85
C ILE A 179 -4.93 -30.64 13.99
N GLY A 180 -4.96 -30.42 12.68
CA GLY A 180 -5.81 -31.15 11.74
C GLY A 180 -7.21 -30.55 11.57
N ASP A 181 -7.63 -29.62 12.44
CA ASP A 181 -8.89 -28.92 12.31
C ASP A 181 -8.69 -27.52 11.72
N THR A 182 -9.12 -27.35 10.47
CA THR A 182 -9.05 -26.07 9.76
C THR A 182 -10.09 -25.06 10.25
N VAL A 183 -11.20 -25.53 10.84
CA VAL A 183 -12.28 -24.66 11.33
C VAL A 183 -11.81 -23.89 12.55
N SER A 184 -11.13 -24.55 13.49
CA SER A 184 -10.54 -23.88 14.66
C SER A 184 -9.59 -22.73 14.28
N ILE A 185 -8.78 -22.91 13.22
CA ILE A 185 -7.88 -21.87 12.71
C ILE A 185 -8.67 -20.75 12.01
N ALA A 186 -9.67 -21.09 11.20
CA ALA A 186 -10.53 -20.09 10.56
C ALA A 186 -11.26 -19.22 11.60
N ASP A 187 -11.72 -19.80 12.70
CA ASP A 187 -12.36 -19.09 13.81
C ASP A 187 -11.38 -18.18 14.54
N PHE A 188 -10.15 -18.65 14.81
CA PHE A 188 -9.09 -17.81 15.33
C PHE A 188 -8.81 -16.61 14.42
N VAL A 189 -8.61 -16.84 13.12
CA VAL A 189 -8.30 -15.80 12.13
C VAL A 189 -9.44 -14.78 12.01
N ARG A 190 -10.69 -15.25 12.05
CA ARG A 190 -11.87 -14.40 12.02
C ARG A 190 -11.91 -13.42 13.19
N LYS A 191 -11.47 -13.84 14.38
CA LYS A 191 -11.54 -13.05 15.61
C LYS A 191 -10.29 -12.21 15.86
N TYR A 192 -9.10 -12.74 15.61
CA TYR A 192 -7.83 -12.11 15.98
C TYR A 192 -6.98 -11.66 14.79
N GLY A 193 -7.34 -12.06 13.57
CA GLY A 193 -6.58 -11.75 12.37
C GLY A 193 -5.66 -12.88 11.92
N SER A 194 -5.08 -12.72 10.74
CA SER A 194 -4.09 -13.65 10.18
C SER A 194 -2.68 -13.07 10.17
N HIS A 195 -2.58 -11.74 10.07
CA HIS A 195 -1.33 -11.01 9.98
C HIS A 195 -1.30 -9.87 10.98
N TYR A 196 -0.11 -9.42 11.35
CA TYR A 196 0.11 -8.17 12.06
C TYR A 196 0.88 -7.18 11.20
N ILE A 197 0.69 -5.90 11.49
CA ILE A 197 1.39 -4.80 10.83
C ILE A 197 2.83 -4.77 11.36
N ALA A 198 3.79 -5.20 10.54
CA ALA A 198 5.20 -5.19 10.88
C ALA A 198 5.82 -3.82 10.60
N SER A 199 5.43 -3.16 9.52
CA SER A 199 5.81 -1.79 9.22
C SER A 199 4.80 -1.08 8.34
N TYR A 200 4.79 0.24 8.40
CA TYR A 200 4.01 1.08 7.49
C TYR A 200 4.69 2.43 7.26
N ILE A 201 4.36 3.04 6.11
CA ILE A 201 4.64 4.46 5.83
C ILE A 201 3.37 5.13 5.35
N THR A 202 3.02 6.25 5.99
CA THR A 202 1.91 7.11 5.60
C THR A 202 2.44 8.45 5.08
N GLY A 203 1.65 9.10 4.23
CA GLY A 203 2.02 10.34 3.59
C GLY A 203 1.03 10.67 2.47
N ASN A 204 1.54 11.15 1.34
CA ASN A 204 0.73 11.24 0.11
C ASN A 204 1.63 11.14 -1.13
N SER A 205 1.06 10.80 -2.27
CA SER A 205 1.81 10.67 -3.52
C SER A 205 1.02 11.14 -4.73
N LEU A 206 1.75 11.67 -5.71
CA LEU A 206 1.25 11.86 -7.07
C LEU A 206 1.75 10.72 -7.94
N TYR A 207 0.93 10.28 -8.86
CA TYR A 207 1.37 9.35 -9.89
C TYR A 207 0.69 9.61 -11.23
N GLN A 208 1.34 9.16 -12.29
CA GLN A 208 0.87 9.27 -13.66
C GLN A 208 1.30 8.04 -14.45
N VAL A 209 0.39 7.51 -15.25
CA VAL A 209 0.66 6.37 -16.14
C VAL A 209 0.72 6.84 -17.59
N PHE A 210 1.81 6.50 -18.27
CA PHE A 210 1.97 6.72 -19.71
C PHE A 210 1.80 5.39 -20.44
N VAL A 211 1.08 5.39 -21.56
CA VAL A 211 0.80 4.20 -22.36
C VAL A 211 1.51 4.30 -23.70
N PHE A 212 2.19 3.23 -24.10
CA PHE A 212 3.01 3.18 -25.31
C PHE A 212 2.67 1.99 -26.21
N SER A 213 3.05 2.11 -27.48
CA SER A 213 3.22 0.93 -28.33
C SER A 213 4.46 0.15 -27.89
N ARG A 214 4.51 -1.16 -28.16
CA ARG A 214 5.68 -2.00 -27.89
C ARG A 214 6.96 -1.44 -28.53
N THR A 215 6.88 -0.95 -29.77
CA THR A 215 8.02 -0.37 -30.48
C THR A 215 8.57 0.89 -29.81
N ALA A 216 7.70 1.86 -29.51
CA ALA A 216 8.13 3.11 -28.86
C ALA A 216 8.67 2.83 -27.45
N TYR A 217 7.98 1.97 -26.70
CA TYR A 217 8.37 1.55 -25.36
C TYR A 217 9.75 0.90 -25.34
N SER A 218 10.03 -0.07 -26.23
CA SER A 218 11.33 -0.73 -26.29
C SER A 218 12.46 0.25 -26.61
N MET A 219 12.25 1.17 -27.55
CA MET A 219 13.22 2.21 -27.89
C MET A 219 13.55 3.11 -26.69
N ILE A 220 12.52 3.57 -25.97
CA ILE A 220 12.69 4.43 -24.78
C ILE A 220 13.36 3.65 -23.64
N LYS A 221 12.92 2.41 -23.38
CA LYS A 221 13.46 1.54 -22.31
C LYS A 221 14.95 1.25 -22.54
N GLU A 222 15.35 0.89 -23.75
CA GLU A 222 16.75 0.62 -24.08
C GLU A 222 17.61 1.88 -24.02
N ARG A 223 17.08 3.04 -24.41
CA ARG A 223 17.78 4.32 -24.25
C ARG A 223 18.05 4.66 -22.78
N LEU A 224 17.05 4.50 -21.92
CA LEU A 224 17.18 4.78 -20.48
C LEU A 224 18.11 3.79 -19.77
N LYS A 225 18.12 2.52 -20.18
CA LYS A 225 19.08 1.53 -19.66
C LYS A 225 20.52 1.81 -20.09
N SER A 226 20.74 2.13 -21.36
CA SER A 226 22.09 2.24 -21.95
C SER A 226 22.85 3.48 -21.51
N LYS A 227 22.15 4.61 -21.30
CA LYS A 227 22.77 5.87 -20.84
C LYS A 227 22.69 6.08 -19.32
N GLY A 228 21.78 5.38 -18.63
CA GLY A 228 21.45 5.69 -17.25
C GLY A 228 20.63 6.99 -17.13
N VAL A 229 19.83 7.10 -16.07
CA VAL A 229 18.89 8.22 -15.87
C VAL A 229 19.62 9.57 -15.69
N ALA A 230 20.85 9.54 -15.16
CA ALA A 230 21.66 10.74 -14.94
C ALA A 230 22.12 11.45 -16.23
N ASP A 231 22.23 10.71 -17.34
CA ASP A 231 22.71 11.24 -18.63
C ASP A 231 21.57 11.65 -19.56
N ILE A 232 20.32 11.61 -19.09
CA ILE A 232 19.14 12.00 -19.86
C ILE A 232 18.68 13.38 -19.41
N THR A 233 18.71 14.32 -20.35
CA THR A 233 18.26 15.70 -20.09
C THR A 233 16.75 15.72 -19.85
N ALA A 234 16.27 16.71 -19.06
CA ALA A 234 14.85 16.92 -18.86
C ALA A 234 14.08 17.07 -20.20
N LYS A 235 14.69 17.73 -21.18
CA LYS A 235 14.12 17.92 -22.53
C LYS A 235 13.99 16.61 -23.32
N GLU A 236 14.98 15.72 -23.21
CA GLU A 236 14.95 14.40 -23.85
C GLU A 236 13.86 13.53 -23.20
N LEU A 237 13.74 13.58 -21.87
CA LEU A 237 12.67 12.91 -21.12
C LEU A 237 11.29 13.46 -21.51
N GLU A 238 11.09 14.77 -21.56
CA GLU A 238 9.83 15.39 -22.01
C GLU A 238 9.45 14.94 -23.42
N GLY A 239 10.42 14.82 -24.33
CA GLY A 239 10.22 14.33 -25.68
C GLY A 239 9.72 12.89 -25.72
N TYR A 240 10.36 11.98 -24.98
CA TYR A 240 9.96 10.56 -24.92
C TYR A 240 8.57 10.35 -24.33
N PHE A 241 8.15 11.21 -23.40
CA PHE A 241 6.87 11.12 -22.71
C PHE A 241 5.83 12.12 -23.23
N SER A 242 6.05 12.64 -24.44
CA SER A 242 5.14 13.55 -25.12
C SER A 242 4.03 12.81 -25.89
N PRO A 243 2.95 13.50 -26.29
CA PRO A 243 1.89 12.93 -27.13
C PRO A 243 2.35 12.40 -28.49
N TRP A 244 3.57 12.74 -28.92
CA TRP A 244 4.15 12.23 -30.17
C TRP A 244 4.61 10.77 -30.05
N GLN A 245 4.97 10.33 -28.86
CA GLN A 245 5.49 8.98 -28.59
C GLN A 245 4.49 8.12 -27.80
N ALA A 246 3.81 8.73 -26.82
CA ALA A 246 2.82 8.04 -26.02
C ALA A 246 1.50 7.88 -26.78
N LYS A 247 0.93 6.66 -26.76
CA LYS A 247 -0.45 6.42 -27.25
C LYS A 247 -1.47 7.12 -26.35
N HIS A 248 -1.16 7.23 -25.07
CA HIS A 248 -2.00 7.93 -24.11
C HIS A 248 -1.17 8.45 -22.94
N ILE A 249 -1.46 9.67 -22.53
CA ILE A 249 -0.92 10.28 -21.33
C ILE A 249 -2.03 10.28 -20.30
N GLY A 250 -1.86 9.50 -19.24
CA GLY A 250 -2.83 9.42 -18.15
C GLY A 250 -2.93 10.74 -17.38
N GLN A 251 -4.04 10.90 -16.68
CA GLN A 251 -4.23 11.98 -15.73
C GLN A 251 -3.26 11.83 -14.55
N ILE A 252 -2.82 12.96 -14.01
CA ILE A 252 -2.08 12.95 -12.74
C ILE A 252 -3.09 12.67 -11.63
N LYS A 253 -2.84 11.61 -10.87
CA LYS A 253 -3.66 11.17 -9.75
C LYS A 253 -2.94 11.44 -8.43
N VAL A 254 -3.71 11.57 -7.35
CA VAL A 254 -3.21 11.72 -5.98
C VAL A 254 -3.69 10.52 -5.18
N ALA A 255 -2.81 9.78 -4.52
CA ALA A 255 -3.15 8.54 -3.81
C ALA A 255 -4.27 8.74 -2.77
N SER A 256 -4.32 9.89 -2.10
CA SER A 256 -5.40 10.22 -1.17
C SER A 256 -6.73 10.60 -1.83
N GLY A 257 -6.73 10.97 -3.12
CA GLY A 257 -7.87 11.57 -3.80
C GLY A 257 -8.04 13.07 -3.55
N ASN A 258 -7.10 13.74 -2.87
CA ASN A 258 -7.18 15.17 -2.57
C ASN A 258 -7.28 16.02 -3.87
N LYS A 259 -8.48 16.57 -4.10
CA LYS A 259 -8.83 17.33 -5.30
C LYS A 259 -8.12 18.67 -5.42
N THR A 260 -7.71 19.26 -4.31
CA THR A 260 -6.93 20.50 -4.31
C THR A 260 -5.53 20.23 -4.86
N VAL A 261 -4.90 19.14 -4.43
CA VAL A 261 -3.58 18.71 -4.93
C VAL A 261 -3.68 18.27 -6.40
N GLU A 262 -4.71 17.49 -6.76
CA GLU A 262 -4.96 17.07 -8.16
C GLU A 262 -5.15 18.29 -9.07
N SER A 263 -5.94 19.28 -8.64
CA SER A 263 -6.16 20.53 -9.39
C SER A 263 -4.91 21.40 -9.49
N TRP A 264 -4.10 21.46 -8.42
CA TRP A 264 -2.80 22.14 -8.44
C TRP A 264 -1.88 21.50 -9.47
N ALA A 265 -1.77 20.17 -9.46
CA ALA A 265 -0.93 19.41 -10.37
C ALA A 265 -1.34 19.63 -11.83
N MET A 266 -2.64 19.53 -12.13
CA MET A 266 -3.18 19.72 -13.48
C MET A 266 -2.97 21.13 -14.04
N LYS A 267 -2.83 22.15 -13.18
CA LYS A 267 -2.58 23.54 -13.57
C LYS A 267 -1.09 23.87 -13.67
N ARG A 268 -0.30 23.47 -12.67
CA ARG A 268 1.12 23.87 -12.53
C ARG A 268 2.07 22.96 -13.30
N LEU A 269 1.71 21.68 -13.46
CA LEU A 269 2.55 20.68 -14.12
C LEU A 269 2.29 20.58 -15.64
N ARG A 270 1.72 21.62 -16.25
CA ARG A 270 1.49 21.66 -17.70
C ARG A 270 2.80 21.92 -18.44
N VAL A 271 3.06 21.08 -19.45
CA VAL A 271 4.09 21.28 -20.46
C VAL A 271 3.42 21.91 -21.68
N HIS A 272 4.02 22.99 -22.18
CA HIS A 272 3.48 23.77 -23.30
C HIS A 272 4.29 23.50 -24.56
N TYR A 273 3.62 22.99 -25.59
CA TYR A 273 4.09 22.95 -26.97
C TYR A 273 3.39 24.06 -27.77
N TYR A 274 3.87 24.31 -28.99
CA TYR A 274 3.40 25.43 -29.82
C TYR A 274 1.86 25.44 -30.04
N ILE A 275 1.24 24.26 -30.24
CA ILE A 275 -0.20 24.14 -30.55
C ILE A 275 -1.02 23.37 -29.49
N PHE A 276 -0.39 22.82 -28.45
CA PHE A 276 -1.10 22.09 -27.40
C PHE A 276 -0.34 22.13 -26.08
N SER A 277 -1.01 21.77 -24.99
CA SER A 277 -0.38 21.56 -23.69
C SER A 277 -0.98 20.35 -22.99
N TYR A 278 -0.17 19.66 -22.18
CA TYR A 278 -0.59 18.48 -21.43
C TYR A 278 0.05 18.48 -20.04
N PRO A 279 -0.63 17.91 -19.03
CA PRO A 279 -0.05 17.74 -17.70
C PRO A 279 0.99 16.61 -17.73
N SER A 280 2.16 16.84 -17.11
CA SER A 280 3.20 15.83 -16.97
C SER A 280 3.88 15.94 -15.61
N LEU A 281 3.84 14.84 -14.84
CA LEU A 281 4.52 14.74 -13.55
C LEU A 281 6.04 14.87 -13.70
N LEU A 282 6.59 14.55 -14.88
CA LEU A 282 8.01 14.67 -15.20
C LEU A 282 8.53 16.11 -15.16
N LYS A 283 7.64 17.12 -15.26
CA LYS A 283 8.03 18.52 -15.09
C LYS A 283 8.68 18.79 -13.72
N LEU A 284 8.32 18.02 -12.69
CA LEU A 284 8.94 18.12 -11.36
C LEU A 284 10.43 17.78 -11.35
N HIS A 285 10.89 16.91 -12.27
CA HIS A 285 12.29 16.50 -12.35
C HIS A 285 13.21 17.67 -12.73
N GLY A 286 12.73 18.60 -13.56
CA GLY A 286 13.50 19.76 -14.02
C GLY A 286 13.32 21.04 -13.18
N GLU A 287 12.34 21.07 -12.27
CA GLU A 287 11.92 22.31 -11.59
C GLU A 287 11.86 22.16 -10.05
N PRO A 288 12.99 22.38 -9.34
CA PRO A 288 13.04 22.27 -7.88
C PRO A 288 12.05 23.17 -7.13
N ALA A 289 11.68 24.32 -7.70
CA ALA A 289 10.69 25.23 -7.12
C ALA A 289 9.28 24.59 -7.09
N LEU A 290 8.90 23.84 -8.12
CA LEU A 290 7.64 23.10 -8.14
C LEU A 290 7.64 21.98 -7.10
N LEU A 291 8.77 21.28 -6.93
CA LEU A 291 8.90 20.23 -5.92
C LEU A 291 8.75 20.78 -4.49
N ARG A 292 9.32 21.96 -4.20
CA ARG A 292 9.13 22.66 -2.91
C ARG A 292 7.67 23.00 -2.65
N ASN A 293 6.98 23.51 -3.66
CA ASN A 293 5.55 23.82 -3.54
C ASN A 293 4.71 22.56 -3.35
N LEU A 294 5.11 21.44 -3.95
CA LEU A 294 4.43 20.15 -3.78
C LEU A 294 4.64 19.58 -2.37
N ASP A 295 5.83 19.76 -1.77
CA ASP A 295 6.14 19.30 -0.42
C ASP A 295 5.15 19.83 0.63
N THR A 296 4.73 21.09 0.51
CA THR A 296 3.79 21.72 1.43
C THR A 296 2.35 21.24 1.24
N LEU A 297 2.02 20.72 0.05
CA LEU A 297 0.68 20.27 -0.32
C LEU A 297 0.42 18.80 0.02
N LEU A 298 1.45 17.96 0.05
CA LEU A 298 1.29 16.51 0.28
C LEU A 298 1.17 16.18 1.77
N GLY A 299 -0.05 16.16 2.29
CA GLY A 299 -0.37 15.82 3.69
C GLY A 299 -0.14 14.35 4.06
N ASN A 300 -0.55 13.98 5.28
CA ASN A 300 -0.56 12.59 5.75
C ASN A 300 -1.93 11.95 5.48
N GLU A 301 -2.22 11.62 4.23
CA GLU A 301 -3.58 11.33 3.76
C GLU A 301 -3.71 9.98 3.02
N ALA A 302 -2.62 9.23 2.87
CA ALA A 302 -2.59 7.96 2.16
C ALA A 302 -1.60 6.99 2.82
N LEU A 303 -1.89 5.70 2.66
CA LEU A 303 -0.98 4.62 3.01
C LEU A 303 -0.08 4.36 1.80
N LEU A 304 1.22 4.51 1.97
CA LEU A 304 2.21 4.44 0.89
C LEU A 304 2.96 3.11 0.89
N GLN A 305 3.23 2.57 2.08
CA GLN A 305 3.90 1.28 2.25
C GLN A 305 3.26 0.52 3.40
N LEU A 306 3.20 -0.80 3.28
CA LEU A 306 2.66 -1.69 4.31
C LEU A 306 3.36 -3.05 4.24
N GLU A 307 3.90 -3.49 5.36
CA GLU A 307 4.42 -4.84 5.53
C GLU A 307 3.58 -5.58 6.56
N LEU A 308 3.01 -6.69 6.15
CA LEU A 308 2.23 -7.59 7.00
C LEU A 308 2.96 -8.91 7.18
N LYS A 309 3.11 -9.34 8.43
CA LYS A 309 3.67 -10.64 8.78
C LYS A 309 2.62 -11.51 9.45
N THR A 310 2.70 -12.81 9.29
CA THR A 310 1.77 -13.77 9.89
C THR A 310 1.76 -13.69 11.42
N LEU A 311 0.63 -14.03 12.03
CA LEU A 311 0.54 -14.17 13.49
C LEU A 311 1.30 -15.38 14.06
N SER A 312 2.08 -16.10 13.26
CA SER A 312 2.85 -17.27 13.69
C SER A 312 3.71 -17.06 14.95
N PRO A 313 4.30 -15.87 15.23
CA PRO A 313 5.02 -15.64 16.49
C PRO A 313 4.16 -15.74 17.76
N ALA A 314 2.83 -15.65 17.65
CA ALA A 314 1.91 -15.85 18.76
C ALA A 314 1.82 -17.32 19.21
N PHE A 315 2.10 -18.25 18.31
CA PHE A 315 1.99 -19.70 18.55
C PHE A 315 3.29 -20.24 19.15
N LYS A 316 3.29 -20.47 20.47
CA LYS A 316 4.45 -20.99 21.21
C LYS A 316 4.71 -22.48 20.93
N ASP A 317 3.66 -23.27 20.73
CA ASP A 317 3.79 -24.69 20.35
C ASP A 317 4.18 -24.81 18.87
N ALA A 318 5.31 -25.47 18.61
CA ALA A 318 5.87 -25.57 17.26
C ALA A 318 4.96 -26.33 16.28
N LYS A 319 4.19 -27.32 16.74
CA LYS A 319 3.25 -28.08 15.90
C LYS A 319 2.02 -27.24 15.56
N LYS A 320 1.44 -26.54 16.55
CA LYS A 320 0.32 -25.62 16.30
C LYS A 320 0.74 -24.45 15.41
N LYS A 321 1.94 -23.89 15.61
CA LYS A 321 2.50 -22.86 14.73
C LYS A 321 2.59 -23.34 13.29
N LYS A 322 3.20 -24.52 13.08
CA LYS A 322 3.33 -25.09 11.73
C LYS A 322 1.96 -25.36 11.11
N TRP A 323 1.01 -25.87 11.89
CA TRP A 323 -0.36 -26.10 11.44
C TRP A 323 -1.06 -24.79 11.02
N PHE A 324 -0.96 -23.73 11.84
CA PHE A 324 -1.46 -22.41 11.49
C PHE A 324 -0.86 -21.91 10.17
N GLU A 325 0.46 -22.00 10.02
CA GLU A 325 1.16 -21.60 8.80
C GLU A 325 0.71 -22.38 7.56
N GLU A 326 0.57 -23.70 7.66
CA GLU A 326 0.07 -24.57 6.58
C GLU A 326 -1.37 -24.18 6.17
N VAL A 327 -2.24 -23.91 7.14
CA VAL A 327 -3.62 -23.48 6.88
C VAL A 327 -3.64 -22.11 6.18
N ILE A 328 -2.88 -21.14 6.68
CA ILE A 328 -2.78 -19.80 6.07
C ILE A 328 -2.24 -19.88 4.63
N ASP A 329 -1.18 -20.67 4.39
CA ASP A 329 -0.63 -20.89 3.05
C ASP A 329 -1.67 -21.44 2.09
N ASN A 330 -2.43 -22.45 2.53
CA ASN A 330 -3.45 -23.08 1.70
C ASN A 330 -4.58 -22.10 1.35
N TYR A 331 -5.04 -21.31 2.32
CA TYR A 331 -6.04 -20.27 2.05
C TYR A 331 -5.50 -19.20 1.10
N LEU A 332 -4.28 -18.68 1.30
CA LEU A 332 -3.73 -17.64 0.43
C LEU A 332 -3.59 -18.13 -1.02
N LYS A 333 -3.07 -19.35 -1.22
CA LYS A 333 -2.95 -19.96 -2.55
C LYS A 333 -4.32 -20.15 -3.22
N LEU A 334 -5.32 -20.56 -2.45
CA LEU A 334 -6.68 -20.74 -2.96
C LEU A 334 -7.30 -19.41 -3.41
N TRP A 335 -7.07 -18.33 -2.66
CA TRP A 335 -7.54 -17.00 -3.05
C TRP A 335 -6.78 -16.45 -4.25
N GLU A 336 -5.46 -16.61 -4.33
CA GLU A 336 -4.65 -16.18 -5.47
C GLU A 336 -5.01 -16.89 -6.79
N SER A 337 -5.49 -18.13 -6.69
CA SER A 337 -5.91 -18.92 -7.85
C SER A 337 -7.34 -18.61 -8.31
N ASN A 338 -8.25 -18.25 -7.40
CA ASN A 338 -9.68 -18.14 -7.68
C ASN A 338 -10.18 -16.70 -7.89
N MET A 339 -9.45 -15.71 -7.38
CA MET A 339 -9.67 -14.27 -7.62
C MET A 339 -8.50 -13.75 -8.43
#